data_AF-A0A1H9CHQ8-F1
#
_entry.id   AF-A0A1H9CHQ8-F1
#
_cell.length_a   1.000
_cell.length_b   1.000
_cell.length_c   1.000
_cell.angle_alpha   90.00
_cell.angle_beta   90.00
_cell.angle_gamma   90.00
#
_symmetry.space_group_name_H-M   'P 1'
#
loop_
_entity.id
_entity.type
_entity.pdbx_description
1 polymer ?
#
loop_
_entity_poly.entity_id
_entity_poly.type
_entity_poly.pdbx_seq_one_letter_code
_entity_poly.pdbx_strand_id
1 'polypeptide(L)'
;MRNEKDNRELNMYSNSIKKALDECADIRILNPKTGETHEEKGLVIYNSKAEKLVALGNECLSFDGTNPDLKLVAPIVRGEIIDYVCTEQLFSWMYHKYVCKKHLFIKKSVLICVDEPVSPINIRAYEDAIILAGGGNFKDVQFMGASVTQRSDSMTWDECIEKALENRKDTGCVLRVTKNNPSGYARSFYQEYLDSCKRWNVVPEKKVY
;
A
#
# COMPACT_ATOMS: atom_id res chain seq x y z
N MET A 1 -39.77 -4.51 -7.10
CA MET A 1 -38.82 -5.52 -7.61
C MET A 1 -37.63 -4.77 -8.17
N ARG A 2 -36.43 -4.95 -7.59
CA ARG A 2 -35.20 -4.27 -8.06
C ARG A 2 -34.85 -4.78 -9.47
N ASN A 3 -34.55 -3.90 -10.42
CA ASN A 3 -34.34 -4.23 -11.83
C ASN A 3 -33.08 -5.11 -12.01
N GLU A 4 -33.06 -6.02 -13.00
CA GLU A 4 -31.89 -6.87 -13.29
C GLU A 4 -30.62 -6.06 -13.57
N LYS A 5 -30.77 -4.88 -14.17
CA LYS A 5 -29.64 -3.96 -14.43
C LYS A 5 -29.03 -3.44 -13.12
N ASP A 6 -29.86 -3.01 -12.17
CA ASP A 6 -29.42 -2.52 -10.87
C ASP A 6 -28.70 -3.62 -10.07
N ASN A 7 -29.20 -4.86 -10.15
CA ASN A 7 -28.57 -6.01 -9.48
C ASN A 7 -27.20 -6.36 -10.10
N ARG A 8 -27.02 -6.21 -11.41
CA ARG A 8 -25.72 -6.41 -12.07
C ARG A 8 -24.71 -5.34 -11.69
N GLU A 9 -25.13 -4.07 -11.63
CA GLU A 9 -24.28 -2.95 -11.22
C GLU A 9 -23.84 -3.11 -9.76
N LEU A 10 -24.76 -3.43 -8.83
CA LEU A 10 -24.43 -3.68 -7.43
C LEU A 10 -23.44 -4.85 -7.25
N ASN A 11 -23.63 -5.94 -7.98
CA ASN A 11 -22.70 -7.07 -7.96
C ASN A 11 -21.32 -6.69 -8.52
N MET A 12 -21.26 -5.87 -9.57
CA MET A 12 -20.01 -5.37 -10.12
C MET A 12 -19.25 -4.53 -9.09
N TYR A 13 -19.92 -3.58 -8.42
CA TYR A 13 -19.30 -2.77 -7.38
C TYR A 13 -18.81 -3.60 -6.19
N SER A 14 -19.63 -4.55 -5.71
CA SER A 14 -19.24 -5.47 -4.65
C SER A 14 -17.97 -6.26 -5.00
N ASN A 15 -17.86 -6.75 -6.24
CA ASN A 15 -16.68 -7.46 -6.73
C ASN A 15 -15.46 -6.53 -6.84
N SER A 16 -15.62 -5.31 -7.36
CA SER A 16 -14.52 -4.33 -7.45
C SER A 16 -13.99 -3.93 -6.08
N ILE A 17 -14.87 -3.73 -5.09
CA ILE A 17 -14.50 -3.42 -3.71
C ILE A 17 -13.73 -4.59 -3.09
N LYS A 18 -14.26 -5.80 -3.23
CA LYS A 18 -13.59 -7.01 -2.73
C LYS A 18 -12.20 -7.17 -3.37
N LYS A 19 -12.08 -6.97 -4.68
CA LYS A 19 -10.81 -7.02 -5.40
C LYS A 19 -9.82 -6.02 -4.81
N ALA A 20 -10.21 -4.76 -4.67
CA ALA A 20 -9.35 -3.72 -4.08
C ALA A 20 -8.90 -4.06 -2.65
N LEU A 21 -9.79 -4.62 -1.82
CA LEU A 21 -9.45 -5.05 -0.45
C LEU A 21 -8.50 -6.26 -0.41
N ASP A 22 -8.68 -7.21 -1.34
CA ASP A 22 -7.81 -8.36 -1.48
C ASP A 22 -6.41 -7.92 -1.97
N GLU A 23 -6.34 -6.93 -2.87
CA GLU A 23 -5.12 -6.42 -3.51
C GLU A 23 -4.34 -5.37 -2.73
N CYS A 24 -5.01 -4.54 -1.94
CA CYS A 24 -4.36 -3.41 -1.29
C CYS A 24 -3.35 -3.86 -0.24
N ALA A 25 -2.24 -3.13 -0.13
CA ALA A 25 -1.34 -3.25 1.01
C ALA A 25 -2.00 -2.77 2.32
N ASP A 26 -1.42 -3.17 3.43
CA ASP A 26 -1.55 -2.52 4.73
C ASP A 26 -0.26 -1.72 4.98
N ILE A 27 -0.38 -0.48 5.45
CA ILE A 27 0.75 0.42 5.61
C ILE A 27 0.85 0.82 7.07
N ARG A 28 1.99 0.54 7.69
CA ARG A 28 2.29 0.95 9.06
C ARG A 28 3.29 2.10 9.06
N ILE A 29 3.06 3.08 9.92
CA ILE A 29 4.03 4.13 10.20
C ILE A 29 4.41 4.08 11.68
N LEU A 30 5.70 3.95 11.95
CA LEU A 30 6.28 3.83 13.27
C LEU A 30 7.17 5.03 13.55
N ASN A 31 7.01 5.62 14.73
CA ASN A 31 7.96 6.57 15.28
C ASN A 31 9.00 5.82 16.12
N PRO A 32 10.25 5.64 15.65
CA PRO A 32 11.25 4.82 16.34
C PRO A 32 11.67 5.37 17.70
N LYS A 33 11.36 6.64 18.01
CA LYS A 33 11.70 7.27 19.31
C LYS A 33 10.64 7.04 20.37
N THR A 34 9.37 7.01 19.96
CA THR A 34 8.23 6.86 20.89
C THR A 34 7.68 5.44 20.90
N GLY A 35 7.98 4.63 19.88
CA GLY A 35 7.36 3.32 19.65
C GLY A 35 5.92 3.41 19.14
N GLU A 36 5.39 4.62 18.95
CA GLU A 36 4.02 4.83 18.48
C GLU A 36 3.89 4.33 17.03
N THR A 37 2.88 3.50 16.80
CA THR A 37 2.62 2.87 15.50
C THR A 37 1.18 3.12 15.10
N HIS A 38 0.97 3.52 13.84
CA HIS A 38 -0.34 3.65 13.22
C HIS A 38 -0.41 2.80 11.97
N GLU A 39 -1.61 2.32 11.64
CA GLU A 39 -1.84 1.46 10.49
C GLU A 39 -3.01 1.98 9.66
N GLU A 40 -2.83 1.98 8.35
CA GLU A 40 -3.81 2.42 7.36
C GLU A 40 -3.87 1.42 6.21
N LYS A 41 -5.05 1.22 5.64
CA LYS A 41 -5.20 0.53 4.36
C LYS A 41 -4.47 1.30 3.26
N GLY A 42 -3.80 0.59 2.37
CA GLY A 42 -3.24 1.10 1.12
C GLY A 42 -4.33 1.40 0.09
N LEU A 43 -5.30 2.24 0.45
CA LEU A 43 -6.48 2.55 -0.34
C LEU A 43 -6.67 4.06 -0.51
N VAL A 44 -7.26 4.40 -1.65
CA VAL A 44 -7.54 5.77 -2.05
C VAL A 44 -8.92 5.82 -2.71
N ILE A 45 -9.77 6.77 -2.30
CA ILE A 45 -10.97 7.12 -3.08
C ILE A 45 -10.62 8.32 -3.95
N TYR A 46 -10.73 8.13 -5.27
CA TYR A 46 -10.53 9.16 -6.28
C TYR A 46 -11.85 9.49 -6.96
N ASN A 47 -12.15 10.78 -7.13
CA ASN A 47 -13.25 11.24 -7.95
C ASN A 47 -12.76 11.43 -9.39
N SER A 48 -13.18 10.54 -10.30
CA SER A 48 -12.74 10.56 -11.69
C SER A 48 -13.29 11.74 -12.50
N LYS A 49 -14.37 12.37 -12.05
CA LYS A 49 -15.00 13.50 -12.74
C LYS A 49 -14.40 14.85 -12.33
N ALA A 50 -14.09 15.00 -11.04
CA ALA A 50 -13.48 16.20 -10.48
C ALA A 50 -11.95 16.09 -10.39
N GLU A 51 -11.39 14.97 -10.85
CA GLU A 51 -9.96 14.63 -10.85
C GLU A 51 -9.26 14.87 -9.51
N LYS A 52 -9.92 14.50 -8.41
CA LYS A 52 -9.45 14.80 -7.04
C LYS A 52 -9.51 13.62 -6.09
N LEU A 53 -8.60 13.61 -5.13
CA LEU A 53 -8.69 12.73 -3.97
C LEU A 53 -9.88 13.11 -3.08
N VAL A 54 -10.54 12.09 -2.54
CA VAL A 54 -11.70 12.22 -1.65
C VAL A 54 -11.42 11.64 -0.27
N ALA A 55 -10.79 10.47 -0.20
CA ALA A 55 -10.43 9.82 1.05
C ALA A 55 -9.16 8.98 0.88
N LEU A 56 -8.46 8.74 1.98
CA LEU A 56 -7.20 7.99 2.04
C LEU A 56 -7.22 7.05 3.25
N GLY A 57 -6.51 5.92 3.14
CA GLY A 57 -6.36 5.02 4.29
C GLY A 57 -7.64 4.26 4.63
N ASN A 58 -7.86 4.06 5.92
CA ASN A 58 -9.03 3.39 6.49
C ASN A 58 -10.34 4.14 6.23
N GLU A 59 -10.30 5.45 5.94
CA GLU A 59 -11.50 6.21 5.55
C GLU A 59 -12.14 5.64 4.27
N CYS A 60 -11.33 5.02 3.41
CA CYS A 60 -11.78 4.37 2.19
C CYS A 60 -12.66 3.14 2.42
N LEU A 61 -12.64 2.54 3.62
CA LEU A 61 -13.48 1.38 3.97
C LEU A 61 -14.97 1.71 3.99
N SER A 62 -15.32 2.99 4.05
CA SER A 62 -16.71 3.48 3.93
C SER A 62 -17.23 3.50 2.49
N PHE A 63 -16.39 3.22 1.50
CA PHE A 63 -16.78 3.21 0.10
C PHE A 63 -17.78 2.09 -0.22
N ASP A 64 -18.94 2.46 -0.75
CA ASP A 64 -20.05 1.55 -1.06
C ASP A 64 -20.26 1.32 -2.57
N GLY A 65 -19.53 2.05 -3.42
CA GLY A 65 -19.65 1.98 -4.87
C GLY A 65 -20.94 2.57 -5.45
N THR A 66 -21.77 3.22 -4.64
CA THR A 66 -23.06 3.78 -5.12
C THR A 66 -22.87 5.00 -6.03
N ASN A 67 -21.79 5.75 -5.82
CA ASN A 67 -21.44 6.89 -6.66
C ASN A 67 -20.51 6.45 -7.80
N PRO A 68 -20.95 6.49 -9.08
CA PRO A 68 -20.14 6.02 -10.21
C PRO A 68 -18.92 6.91 -10.50
N ASP A 69 -18.94 8.17 -10.08
CA ASP A 69 -17.82 9.13 -10.23
C ASP A 69 -16.70 8.85 -9.22
N LEU A 70 -16.95 8.06 -8.18
CA LEU A 70 -15.96 7.68 -7.19
C LEU A 70 -15.37 6.31 -7.52
N LYS A 71 -14.05 6.20 -7.45
CA LYS A 71 -13.29 4.98 -7.67
C LYS A 71 -12.48 4.65 -6.42
N LEU A 72 -12.58 3.40 -5.98
CA LEU A 72 -11.68 2.85 -4.97
C LEU A 72 -10.45 2.29 -5.68
N VAL A 73 -9.28 2.81 -5.32
CA VAL A 73 -7.99 2.46 -5.92
C VAL A 73 -7.08 1.88 -4.85
N ALA A 74 -6.41 0.77 -5.18
CA ALA A 74 -5.32 0.21 -4.39
C ALA A 74 -4.00 0.58 -5.07
N PRO A 75 -3.34 1.70 -4.73
CA PRO A 75 -2.18 2.17 -5.49
C PRO A 75 -0.92 1.31 -5.29
N ILE A 76 -0.88 0.51 -4.22
CA ILE A 76 0.16 -0.47 -3.96
C ILE A 76 -0.48 -1.86 -3.91
N VAL A 77 -0.04 -2.74 -4.80
CA VAL A 77 -0.56 -4.10 -4.97
C VAL A 77 0.60 -5.09 -4.85
N ARG A 78 0.58 -5.95 -3.81
CA ARG A 78 1.61 -6.99 -3.61
C ARG A 78 3.05 -6.44 -3.64
N GLY A 79 3.25 -5.29 -3.00
CA GLY A 79 4.54 -4.61 -2.95
C GLY A 79 4.87 -3.78 -4.19
N GLU A 80 4.11 -3.85 -5.28
CA GLU A 80 4.34 -3.02 -6.46
C GLU A 80 3.51 -1.73 -6.43
N ILE A 81 4.13 -0.61 -6.80
CA ILE A 81 3.44 0.66 -7.01
C ILE A 81 2.79 0.61 -8.40
N ILE A 82 1.47 0.48 -8.43
CA ILE A 82 0.69 0.49 -9.68
C ILE A 82 0.13 1.87 -10.03
N ASP A 83 -0.02 2.74 -9.02
CA ASP A 83 -0.38 4.14 -9.19
C ASP A 83 0.54 5.01 -8.32
N TYR A 84 1.50 5.66 -9.00
CA TYR A 84 2.52 6.48 -8.34
C TYR A 84 1.94 7.72 -7.67
N VAL A 85 1.00 8.40 -8.33
CA VAL A 85 0.42 9.67 -7.86
C VAL A 85 -0.46 9.43 -6.63
N CYS A 86 -1.23 8.35 -6.62
CA CYS A 86 -2.00 7.96 -5.44
C CYS A 86 -1.08 7.47 -4.30
N THR A 87 0.03 6.79 -4.61
CA THR A 87 1.00 6.34 -3.59
C THR A 87 1.68 7.51 -2.89
N GLU A 88 2.20 8.47 -3.65
CA GLU A 88 2.86 9.66 -3.10
C GLU A 88 1.91 10.43 -2.16
N GLN A 89 0.69 10.70 -2.61
CA GLN A 89 -0.29 11.42 -1.80
C GLN A 89 -0.70 10.65 -0.54
N LEU A 90 -0.80 9.32 -0.61
CA LEU A 90 -1.09 8.48 0.55
C LEU A 90 0.04 8.54 1.58
N PHE A 91 1.30 8.43 1.14
CA PHE A 91 2.46 8.57 2.02
C PHE A 91 2.58 9.98 2.60
N SER A 92 2.35 11.01 1.80
CA SER A 92 2.36 12.41 2.26
C SER A 92 1.32 12.62 3.36
N TRP A 93 0.09 12.17 3.12
CA TRP A 93 -0.98 12.24 4.11
C TRP A 93 -0.64 11.47 5.39
N MET A 94 -0.15 10.23 5.32
CA MET A 94 0.25 9.47 6.51
C MET A 94 1.37 10.17 7.29
N TYR A 95 2.39 10.66 6.59
CA TYR A 95 3.48 11.40 7.21
C TYR A 95 2.98 12.66 7.93
N HIS A 96 2.14 13.45 7.28
CA HIS A 96 1.58 14.66 7.86
C HIS A 96 0.62 14.38 9.03
N LYS A 97 -0.15 13.29 8.94
CA LYS A 97 -1.11 12.88 9.96
C LYS A 97 -0.43 12.37 11.23
N TYR A 98 0.64 11.58 11.10
CA TYR A 98 1.21 10.80 12.21
C TYR A 98 2.59 11.26 12.69
N VAL A 99 3.40 11.87 11.82
CA VAL A 99 4.81 12.18 12.13
C VAL A 99 5.08 13.68 12.16
N CYS A 100 4.56 14.43 11.18
CA CYS A 100 4.86 15.85 11.03
C CYS A 100 4.22 16.68 12.15
N LYS A 101 5.00 16.96 13.20
CA LYS A 101 4.67 18.02 14.17
C LYS A 101 5.32 19.31 13.67
N LYS A 102 4.56 20.41 13.62
CA LYS A 102 4.85 21.72 12.97
C LYS A 102 6.18 22.44 13.35
N HIS A 103 7.11 21.81 14.08
CA HIS A 103 8.26 22.45 14.70
C HIS A 103 9.62 21.74 14.53
N LEU A 104 9.76 20.74 13.66
CA LEU A 104 11.10 20.17 13.40
C LEU A 104 11.80 20.87 12.23
N PHE A 105 12.68 21.82 12.56
CA PHE A 105 13.66 22.40 11.63
C PHE A 105 14.80 21.41 11.25
N ILE A 106 14.81 20.20 11.81
CA ILE A 106 15.85 19.18 11.60
C ILE A 106 15.30 18.11 10.66
N LYS A 107 15.87 18.02 9.45
CA LYS A 107 15.59 16.94 8.52
C LYS A 107 15.95 15.58 9.12
N LYS A 108 15.11 14.57 8.88
CA LYS A 108 15.29 13.20 9.37
C LYS A 108 15.34 12.21 8.23
N SER A 109 15.96 11.06 8.49
CA SER A 109 15.96 9.93 7.56
C SER A 109 14.65 9.16 7.67
N VAL A 110 14.22 8.53 6.57
CA VAL A 110 13.08 7.60 6.57
C VAL A 110 13.57 6.21 6.22
N LEU A 111 13.12 5.21 6.99
CA LEU A 111 13.29 3.81 6.64
C LEU A 111 11.99 3.31 5.99
N ILE A 112 12.05 2.87 4.74
CA ILE A 112 10.94 2.17 4.08
C ILE A 112 11.21 0.66 4.12
N CYS A 113 10.25 -0.09 4.64
CA CYS A 113 10.27 -1.54 4.71
C CYS A 113 9.16 -2.10 3.82
N VAL A 114 9.48 -2.95 2.85
CA VAL A 114 8.47 -3.65 2.05
C VAL A 114 8.62 -5.14 2.25
N ASP A 115 7.57 -5.75 2.81
CA ASP A 115 7.61 -7.17 3.18
C ASP A 115 7.67 -8.09 1.94
N GLU A 116 7.02 -7.68 0.85
CA GLU A 116 7.00 -8.41 -0.42
C GLU A 116 8.30 -8.23 -1.21
N PRO A 117 8.72 -9.22 -2.01
CA PRO A 117 9.82 -9.05 -2.94
C PRO A 117 9.44 -8.05 -4.03
N VAL A 118 10.24 -7.01 -4.17
CA VAL A 118 10.02 -5.94 -5.16
C VAL A 118 11.17 -5.84 -6.14
N SER A 119 10.85 -5.43 -7.37
CA SER A 119 11.84 -5.16 -8.41
C SER A 119 12.65 -3.89 -8.10
N PRO A 120 13.88 -3.74 -8.65
CA PRO A 120 14.67 -2.52 -8.49
C PRO A 120 13.94 -1.24 -8.93
N ILE A 121 13.06 -1.34 -9.93
CA ILE A 121 12.23 -0.22 -10.40
C ILE A 121 11.25 0.19 -9.30
N ASN A 122 10.58 -0.77 -8.66
CA ASN A 122 9.66 -0.49 -7.56
C ASN A 122 10.41 0.05 -6.32
N ILE A 123 11.58 -0.48 -5.99
CA ILE A 123 12.44 0.07 -4.91
C ILE A 123 12.66 1.57 -5.15
N ARG A 124 13.04 1.93 -6.38
CA ARG A 124 13.27 3.33 -6.73
C ARG A 124 11.99 4.17 -6.65
N ALA A 125 10.87 3.62 -7.11
CA ALA A 125 9.58 4.29 -7.03
C ALA A 125 9.16 4.58 -5.58
N TYR A 126 9.42 3.66 -4.63
CA TYR A 126 9.19 3.90 -3.21
C TYR A 126 10.07 5.02 -2.65
N GLU A 127 11.38 4.97 -2.94
CA GLU A 127 12.31 6.01 -2.50
C GLU A 127 11.88 7.40 -2.99
N ASP A 128 11.58 7.51 -4.29
CA ASP A 128 11.16 8.78 -4.90
C ASP A 128 9.81 9.26 -4.33
N ALA A 129 8.82 8.36 -4.17
CA ALA A 129 7.52 8.70 -3.61
C ALA A 129 7.63 9.23 -2.16
N ILE A 130 8.50 8.65 -1.35
CA ILE A 130 8.72 9.11 0.04
C ILE A 130 9.43 10.47 0.05
N ILE A 131 10.45 10.66 -0.79
CA ILE A 131 11.16 11.95 -0.90
C ILE A 131 10.17 13.08 -1.24
N LEU A 132 9.27 12.83 -2.20
CA LEU A 132 8.21 13.77 -2.59
C LEU A 132 7.20 13.99 -1.45
N ALA A 133 6.72 12.91 -0.85
CA ALA A 133 5.76 12.96 0.26
C ALA A 133 6.24 13.81 1.44
N GLY A 134 7.54 13.81 1.70
CA GLY A 134 8.15 14.63 2.75
C GLY A 134 8.30 16.11 2.41
N GLY A 135 8.06 16.54 1.17
CA GLY A 135 8.19 17.95 0.75
C GLY A 135 9.58 18.54 1.00
N GLY A 136 10.64 17.72 0.94
CA GLY A 136 12.01 18.13 1.25
C GLY A 136 12.40 18.11 2.74
N ASN A 137 11.50 17.65 3.64
CA ASN A 137 11.80 17.48 5.07
C ASN A 137 12.66 16.24 5.38
N PHE A 138 12.85 15.36 4.39
CA PHE A 138 13.71 14.19 4.55
C PHE A 138 15.15 14.50 4.15
N LYS A 139 16.08 13.95 4.93
CA LYS A 139 17.52 14.01 4.64
C LYS A 139 17.90 12.96 3.61
N ASP A 140 17.39 11.75 3.80
CA ASP A 140 17.62 10.56 3.00
C ASP A 140 16.50 9.54 3.23
N VAL A 141 16.31 8.65 2.26
CA VAL A 141 15.40 7.51 2.33
C VAL A 141 16.22 6.25 2.18
N GLN A 142 15.98 5.28 3.05
CA GLN A 142 16.70 4.02 3.08
C GLN A 142 15.71 2.89 2.88
N PHE A 143 15.97 2.04 1.90
CA PHE A 143 15.11 0.92 1.60
C PHE A 143 15.55 -0.36 2.30
N MET A 144 14.57 -1.10 2.82
CA MET A 144 14.66 -2.45 3.34
C MET A 144 13.52 -3.28 2.73
N GLY A 145 13.81 -4.48 2.26
CA GLY A 145 12.75 -5.38 1.77
C GLY A 145 13.28 -6.76 1.44
N ALA A 146 12.39 -7.71 1.18
CA ALA A 146 12.75 -9.13 1.02
C ALA A 146 13.83 -9.36 -0.05
N SER A 147 13.85 -8.52 -1.10
CA SER A 147 14.84 -8.57 -2.18
C SER A 147 16.25 -8.12 -1.79
N VAL A 148 16.39 -7.39 -0.68
CA VAL A 148 17.64 -6.67 -0.31
C VAL A 148 18.19 -7.17 1.03
N THR A 149 17.32 -7.58 1.95
CA THR A 149 17.73 -8.07 3.27
C THR A 149 18.20 -9.51 3.19
N GLN A 150 19.41 -9.81 3.68
CA GLN A 150 19.80 -11.16 4.08
C GLN A 150 19.07 -11.53 5.39
N ARG A 151 17.74 -11.66 5.31
CA ARG A 151 16.89 -12.07 6.43
C ARG A 151 16.97 -13.59 6.53
N SER A 152 17.28 -14.13 7.70
CA SER A 152 17.07 -15.58 7.95
C SER A 152 15.58 -15.85 8.07
N ASP A 153 15.12 -17.01 7.61
CA ASP A 153 13.69 -17.37 7.65
C ASP A 153 13.07 -17.28 9.05
N SER A 154 13.90 -17.43 10.09
CA SER A 154 13.51 -17.35 11.50
C SER A 154 13.30 -15.94 12.05
N MET A 155 13.78 -14.88 11.38
CA MET A 155 13.69 -13.51 11.89
C MET A 155 12.41 -12.82 11.44
N THR A 156 11.70 -12.17 12.35
CA THR A 156 10.55 -11.34 12.01
C THR A 156 10.97 -10.01 11.37
N TRP A 157 10.05 -9.37 10.65
CA TRP A 157 10.28 -8.03 10.11
C TRP A 157 10.54 -6.98 11.18
N ASP A 158 9.89 -7.10 12.34
CA ASP A 158 10.06 -6.16 13.44
C ASP A 158 11.49 -6.26 14.02
N GLU A 159 12.02 -7.47 14.20
CA GLU A 159 13.42 -7.69 14.59
C GLU A 159 14.41 -7.15 13.53
N CYS A 160 14.10 -7.27 12.24
CA CYS A 160 14.92 -6.68 11.18
C CYS A 160 14.94 -5.16 11.25
N ILE A 161 13.78 -4.54 11.49
CA ILE A 161 13.64 -3.09 11.64
C ILE A 161 14.42 -2.62 12.87
N GLU A 162 14.27 -3.28 14.01
CA GLU A 162 15.01 -2.96 15.24
C GLU A 162 16.52 -2.96 15.01
N LYS A 163 17.06 -4.05 14.43
CA LYS A 163 18.50 -4.14 14.10
C LYS A 163 18.96 -3.04 13.13
N ALA A 164 18.13 -2.65 12.17
CA ALA A 164 18.49 -1.55 11.28
C ALA A 164 18.50 -0.20 12.02
N LEU A 165 17.57 0.01 12.94
CA LEU A 165 17.47 1.25 13.72
C LEU A 165 18.62 1.42 14.73
N GLU A 166 19.22 0.33 15.24
CA GLU A 166 20.39 0.38 16.14
C GLU A 166 21.53 1.24 15.57
N ASN A 167 21.75 1.14 14.26
CA ASN A 167 22.80 1.86 13.55
C ASN A 167 22.34 3.22 12.99
N ARG A 168 21.08 3.63 13.21
CA ARG A 168 20.41 4.73 12.47
C ARG A 168 19.60 5.66 13.39
N LYS A 169 20.28 6.30 14.34
CA LYS A 169 19.67 7.18 15.36
C LYS A 169 18.99 8.44 14.82
N ASP A 170 19.25 8.83 13.57
CA ASP A 170 18.62 9.96 12.90
C ASP A 170 17.33 9.62 12.12
N THR A 171 16.91 8.35 12.13
CA THR A 171 15.62 7.92 11.55
C THR A 171 14.45 8.62 12.26
N GLY A 172 13.65 9.36 11.50
CA GLY A 172 12.50 10.10 12.00
C GLY A 172 11.21 9.29 12.00
N CYS A 173 11.06 8.39 11.03
CA CYS A 173 9.97 7.43 10.96
C CYS A 173 10.37 6.20 10.16
N VAL A 174 9.65 5.11 10.41
CA VAL A 174 9.69 3.88 9.62
C VAL A 174 8.33 3.74 8.94
N LEU A 175 8.29 3.55 7.63
CA LEU A 175 7.08 3.24 6.88
C LEU A 175 7.21 1.78 6.41
N ARG A 176 6.26 0.93 6.77
CA ARG A 176 6.26 -0.50 6.43
C ARG A 176 5.04 -0.83 5.57
N VAL A 177 5.28 -1.37 4.39
CA VAL A 177 4.27 -1.89 3.47
C VAL A 177 4.19 -3.40 3.65
N THR A 178 3.03 -3.87 4.08
CA THR A 178 2.78 -5.27 4.45
C THR A 178 1.38 -5.72 4.00
N LYS A 179 0.96 -6.91 4.43
CA LYS A 179 -0.39 -7.42 4.27
C LYS A 179 -0.78 -8.24 5.48
N ASN A 180 -1.71 -7.73 6.28
CA ASN A 180 -2.19 -8.41 7.48
C ASN A 180 -2.95 -9.70 7.15
N ASN A 181 -3.58 -9.76 5.98
CA ASN A 181 -4.30 -10.95 5.51
C ASN A 181 -3.72 -11.44 4.17
N PRO A 182 -2.63 -12.23 4.18
CA PRO A 182 -1.99 -12.75 2.96
C PRO A 182 -2.93 -13.56 2.06
N SER A 183 -3.99 -14.15 2.62
CA SER A 183 -5.00 -14.87 1.82
C SER A 183 -5.71 -13.96 0.80
N GLY A 184 -5.76 -12.64 1.05
CA GLY A 184 -6.26 -11.66 0.09
C GLY A 184 -5.37 -11.56 -1.15
N TYR A 185 -4.05 -11.45 -0.97
CA TYR A 185 -3.10 -11.48 -2.09
C TYR A 185 -3.20 -12.78 -2.87
N ALA A 186 -3.27 -13.92 -2.18
CA ALA A 186 -3.42 -15.23 -2.84
C ALA A 186 -4.70 -15.31 -3.68
N ARG A 187 -5.84 -14.82 -3.16
CA ARG A 187 -7.10 -14.76 -3.92
C ARG A 187 -7.01 -13.84 -5.13
N SER A 188 -6.44 -12.65 -4.97
CA SER A 188 -6.24 -11.72 -6.09
C SER A 188 -5.37 -12.32 -7.18
N PHE A 189 -4.24 -12.93 -6.80
CA PHE A 189 -3.32 -13.57 -7.74
C PHE A 189 -4.00 -14.73 -8.49
N TYR A 190 -4.78 -15.54 -7.78
CA TYR A 190 -5.57 -16.60 -8.40
C TYR A 190 -6.62 -16.05 -9.37
N GLN A 191 -7.30 -14.97 -9.03
CA GLN A 191 -8.25 -14.32 -9.93
C GLN A 191 -7.56 -13.77 -11.17
N GLU A 192 -6.39 -13.15 -11.03
CA GLU A 192 -5.58 -12.65 -12.14
C GLU A 192 -5.11 -13.78 -13.07
N TYR A 193 -4.75 -14.93 -12.52
CA TYR A 193 -4.49 -16.16 -13.29
C TYR A 193 -5.72 -16.58 -14.10
N LEU A 194 -6.90 -16.67 -13.48
CA LEU A 194 -8.14 -17.04 -14.16
C LEU A 194 -8.50 -16.03 -15.27
N ASP A 195 -8.33 -14.74 -15.01
CA ASP A 195 -8.58 -13.68 -15.98
C ASP A 195 -7.61 -13.77 -17.17
N SER A 196 -6.34 -14.10 -16.91
CA SER A 196 -5.31 -14.31 -17.94
C SER A 196 -5.60 -15.56 -18.78
N CYS A 197 -6.00 -16.67 -18.14
CA CYS A 197 -6.46 -17.87 -18.83
C CYS A 197 -7.62 -17.56 -19.79
N LYS A 198 -8.64 -16.83 -19.31
CA LYS A 198 -9.76 -16.40 -20.16
C LYS A 198 -9.30 -15.51 -21.31
N ARG A 199 -8.42 -14.54 -21.04
CA ARG A 199 -7.89 -13.60 -22.05
C ARG A 199 -7.12 -14.33 -23.16
N TRP A 200 -6.36 -15.36 -22.80
CA TRP A 200 -5.54 -16.12 -23.75
C TRP A 200 -6.21 -17.39 -24.25
N ASN A 201 -7.49 -17.61 -23.92
CA ASN A 201 -8.25 -18.80 -24.30
C ASN A 201 -7.58 -20.12 -23.85
N VAL A 202 -7.02 -20.12 -22.64
CA VAL A 202 -6.38 -21.26 -21.98
C VAL A 202 -7.33 -21.81 -20.92
N VAL A 203 -7.46 -23.14 -20.84
CA VAL A 203 -8.23 -23.80 -19.77
C VAL A 203 -7.38 -23.81 -18.50
N PRO A 204 -7.87 -23.27 -17.37
CA PRO A 204 -7.14 -23.30 -16.11
C PRO A 204 -6.88 -24.73 -15.65
N GLU A 205 -5.69 -25.02 -15.14
CA GLU A 205 -5.40 -26.31 -14.54
C GLU A 205 -6.22 -26.47 -13.24
N LYS A 206 -6.92 -27.60 -13.10
CA LYS A 206 -7.90 -27.82 -12.02
C LYS A 206 -7.28 -27.95 -10.61
N LYS A 207 -5.95 -28.03 -10.48
CA LYS A 207 -5.23 -28.17 -9.22
C LYS A 207 -3.90 -27.45 -9.27
N VAL A 208 -3.81 -26.31 -8.59
CA VAL A 208 -2.54 -25.76 -8.13
C VAL A 208 -2.38 -26.32 -6.71
N TYR A 209 -1.35 -27.17 -6.50
CA TYR A 209 -1.09 -27.85 -5.23
C TYR A 209 -0.67 -26.88 -4.13
#